data_AF-G4QC03-F1
#
_entry.id   AF-G4QC03-F1
#
_cell.length_a   1.000
_cell.length_b   1.000
_cell.length_c   1.000
_cell.angle_alpha   90.00
_cell.angle_beta   90.00
_cell.angle_gamma   90.00
#
_symmetry.space_group_name_H-M   'P 1'
#
loop_
_entity.id
_entity.type
_entity.pdbx_description
1 polymer ?
#
loop_
_entity_poly.entity_id
_entity_poly.type
_entity_poly.pdbx_seq_one_letter_code
_entity_poly.pdbx_strand_id
1 'polypeptide(L)'
;MENKFKINQSVGIKGVNNPKDVKEIQLLLQQNGYCNIGIDGKVGNKTIQAIKDFQAKNNINTSGLIEPNQTILNETSPEPRYMPKQYNDSPIPVKSGQFTFDQEGIDRRTSVLFSRVIHQPTIGSGVTIGRGYDMKYRTPCEIRKDLERAGIPSEQAKLISKAALMSGIEAKLFVKNNKHKIGEISNLQQTNLFNLIYPLYIKETKRIFLNNIRNLSLVKATTNNLNNTKSNIHEEIWDLLDENIKVVLIDMRYQGVLYSNFMREFVNSDERKKYLYSYLERQYMGSHENRWLNRMNFLK
;
A
#
# COMPACT_ATOMS: atom_id res chain seq x y z
N MET A 1 -17.82 19.68 13.67
CA MET A 1 -16.79 18.67 13.34
C MET A 1 -17.25 17.39 13.99
N GLU A 2 -17.58 16.35 13.22
CA GLU A 2 -17.98 15.06 13.81
C GLU A 2 -16.78 14.43 14.52
N ASN A 3 -17.00 13.88 15.71
CA ASN A 3 -16.00 13.12 16.46
C ASN A 3 -15.48 11.98 15.57
N LYS A 4 -14.27 12.14 15.04
CA LYS A 4 -13.67 11.10 14.19
C LYS A 4 -13.28 9.86 15.01
N PHE A 5 -13.02 10.04 16.31
CA PHE A 5 -12.75 8.96 17.24
C PHE A 5 -13.89 8.86 18.26
N LYS A 6 -14.65 7.77 18.19
CA LYS A 6 -15.74 7.50 19.12
C LYS A 6 -15.54 6.11 19.71
N ILE A 7 -15.17 6.08 20.99
CA ILE A 7 -15.16 4.85 21.78
C ILE A 7 -16.49 4.72 22.51
N ASN A 8 -17.01 3.49 22.63
CA ASN A 8 -18.23 3.21 23.37
C ASN A 8 -17.96 2.89 24.84
N GLN A 9 -16.78 2.34 25.14
CA GLN A 9 -16.36 1.97 26.49
C GLN A 9 -14.93 2.46 26.77
N SER A 10 -14.56 2.50 28.04
CA SER A 10 -13.28 3.04 28.49
C SER A 10 -12.08 2.18 28.05
N VAL A 11 -10.98 2.84 27.72
CA VAL A 11 -9.74 2.22 27.20
C VAL A 11 -8.54 2.67 28.02
N GLY A 12 -7.74 1.72 28.51
CA GLY A 12 -6.51 1.96 29.26
C GLY A 12 -6.46 1.23 30.61
N ILE A 13 -5.78 1.83 31.57
CA ILE A 13 -5.61 1.29 32.93
C ILE A 13 -6.99 1.12 33.58
N LYS A 14 -7.33 -0.11 33.98
CA LYS A 14 -8.62 -0.48 34.58
C LYS A 14 -9.85 -0.17 33.71
N GLY A 15 -9.65 0.15 32.43
CA GLY A 15 -10.74 0.34 31.48
C GLY A 15 -11.38 -0.99 31.07
N VAL A 16 -12.56 -0.92 30.44
CA VAL A 16 -13.23 -2.11 29.90
C VAL A 16 -12.41 -2.75 28.77
N ASN A 17 -11.67 -1.94 28.00
CA ASN A 17 -10.73 -2.39 26.98
C ASN A 17 -11.38 -3.27 25.90
N ASN A 18 -12.57 -2.86 25.42
CA ASN A 18 -13.19 -3.52 24.28
C ASN A 18 -12.26 -3.44 23.05
N PRO A 19 -11.96 -4.55 22.35
CA PRO A 19 -10.97 -4.55 21.27
C PRO A 19 -11.24 -3.55 20.14
N LYS A 20 -12.50 -3.20 19.86
CA LYS A 20 -12.83 -2.18 18.85
C LYS A 20 -12.42 -0.78 19.32
N ASP A 21 -12.82 -0.41 20.54
CA ASP A 21 -12.47 0.87 21.15
C ASP A 21 -10.95 1.00 21.32
N VAL A 22 -10.26 -0.09 21.67
CA VAL A 22 -8.80 -0.11 21.79
C VAL A 22 -8.14 0.17 20.43
N LYS A 23 -8.65 -0.39 19.32
CA LYS A 23 -8.12 -0.11 17.98
C LYS A 23 -8.32 1.35 17.59
N GLU A 24 -9.45 1.95 17.92
CA GLU A 24 -9.70 3.39 17.68
C GLU A 24 -8.67 4.25 18.41
N ILE A 25 -8.41 3.96 19.70
CA ILE A 25 -7.38 4.67 20.47
C ILE A 25 -5.98 4.43 19.92
N GLN A 26 -5.64 3.19 19.55
CA GLN A 26 -4.33 2.89 18.95
C GLN A 26 -4.15 3.64 17.62
N LEU A 27 -5.19 3.75 16.79
CA LEU A 27 -5.16 4.53 15.56
C LEU A 27 -4.98 6.03 15.85
N LEU A 28 -5.72 6.59 16.80
CA LEU A 28 -5.56 7.98 17.24
C LEU A 28 -4.13 8.27 17.71
N LEU A 29 -3.56 7.40 18.55
CA LEU A 29 -2.21 7.52 19.05
C LEU A 29 -1.19 7.48 17.90
N GLN A 30 -1.33 6.54 16.96
CA GLN A 30 -0.43 6.51 15.81
C GLN A 30 -0.54 7.77 14.92
N GLN A 31 -1.75 8.31 14.71
CA GLN A 31 -1.95 9.58 14.01
C GLN A 31 -1.28 10.77 14.72
N ASN A 32 -1.05 10.65 16.03
CA ASN A 32 -0.35 11.64 16.85
C ASN A 32 1.15 11.35 17.03
N GLY A 33 1.69 10.37 16.31
CA GLY A 33 3.13 10.09 16.23
C GLY A 33 3.63 8.99 17.16
N TYR A 34 2.75 8.31 17.90
CA TYR A 34 3.14 7.20 18.77
C TYR A 34 3.33 5.92 17.94
N CYS A 35 4.48 5.77 17.27
CA CYS A 35 4.73 4.71 16.29
C CYS A 35 5.22 3.37 16.86
N ASN A 36 5.41 3.26 18.18
CA ASN A 36 5.93 2.06 18.84
C ASN A 36 4.82 1.11 19.35
N ILE A 37 3.57 1.32 18.92
CA ILE A 37 2.40 0.50 19.28
C ILE A 37 1.79 -0.16 18.05
N GLY A 38 1.21 -1.35 18.20
CA GLY A 38 0.40 -1.99 17.16
C GLY A 38 -1.06 -1.52 17.20
N ILE A 39 -1.80 -1.72 16.11
CA ILE A 39 -3.28 -1.55 16.06
C ILE A 39 -3.92 -2.94 16.15
N ASP A 40 -3.78 -3.58 17.30
CA ASP A 40 -4.14 -4.99 17.54
C ASP A 40 -5.39 -5.16 18.43
N GLY A 41 -5.90 -4.08 19.02
CA GLY A 41 -7.03 -4.11 19.95
C GLY A 41 -6.66 -4.58 21.35
N LYS A 42 -5.37 -4.61 21.71
CA LYS A 42 -4.88 -5.04 23.03
C LYS A 42 -4.21 -3.89 23.79
N VAL A 43 -4.55 -3.75 25.06
CA VAL A 43 -3.92 -2.76 25.95
C VAL A 43 -2.71 -3.39 26.64
N GLY A 44 -1.54 -3.21 26.03
CA GLY A 44 -0.24 -3.55 26.64
C GLY A 44 0.47 -2.34 27.24
N ASN A 45 1.63 -2.58 27.87
CA ASN A 45 2.43 -1.53 28.52
C ASN A 45 2.76 -0.35 27.59
N LYS A 46 3.08 -0.62 26.32
CA LYS A 46 3.37 0.43 25.33
C LYS A 46 2.12 1.27 25.01
N THR A 47 0.94 0.65 24.90
CA THR A 47 -0.33 1.36 24.70
C THR A 47 -0.63 2.25 25.90
N ILE A 48 -0.47 1.74 27.13
CA ILE A 48 -0.67 2.51 28.36
C ILE A 48 0.28 3.70 28.43
N GLN A 49 1.56 3.50 28.12
CA GLN A 49 2.54 4.59 28.10
C GLN A 49 2.17 5.64 27.06
N ALA A 50 1.80 5.23 25.84
CA ALA A 50 1.37 6.15 24.79
C ALA A 50 0.12 6.93 25.19
N ILE A 51 -0.86 6.31 25.88
CA ILE A 51 -2.03 7.01 26.44
C ILE A 51 -1.58 8.08 27.44
N LYS A 52 -0.72 7.72 28.40
CA LYS A 52 -0.23 8.67 29.41
C LYS A 52 0.54 9.83 28.79
N ASP A 53 1.42 9.55 27.84
CA ASP A 53 2.20 10.56 27.13
C ASP A 53 1.29 11.49 26.32
N PHE A 54 0.26 10.92 25.68
CA PHE A 54 -0.72 11.69 24.92
C PHE A 54 -1.57 12.58 25.83
N GLN A 55 -1.99 12.05 26.98
CA GLN A 55 -2.69 12.82 28.01
C GLN A 55 -1.82 13.97 28.53
N ALA A 56 -0.56 13.69 28.86
CA ALA A 56 0.39 14.70 29.34
C ALA A 56 0.62 15.80 28.31
N LYS A 57 0.86 15.42 27.04
CA LYS A 57 1.10 16.34 25.93
C LYS A 57 -0.09 17.29 25.68
N ASN A 58 -1.30 16.84 25.95
CA ASN A 58 -2.51 17.64 25.78
C ASN A 58 -3.01 18.26 27.10
N ASN A 59 -2.16 18.32 28.14
CA ASN A 59 -2.45 18.96 29.42
C ASN A 59 -3.72 18.44 30.12
N ILE A 60 -3.97 17.13 30.03
CA ILE A 60 -5.08 16.47 30.74
C ILE A 60 -4.55 15.46 31.77
N ASN A 61 -5.41 15.05 32.70
CA ASN A 61 -5.06 14.09 33.74
C ASN A 61 -4.43 12.81 33.15
N THR A 62 -3.19 12.52 33.54
CA THR A 62 -2.36 11.40 33.05
C THR A 62 -2.73 10.07 33.72
N SER A 63 -4.03 9.76 33.78
CA SER A 63 -4.58 8.56 34.42
C SER A 63 -4.16 7.27 33.73
N GLY A 64 -3.78 7.33 32.45
CA GLY A 64 -3.64 6.17 31.58
C GLY A 64 -4.97 5.52 31.19
N LEU A 65 -6.10 6.18 31.44
CA LEU A 65 -7.46 5.75 31.13
C LEU A 65 -8.16 6.82 30.29
N ILE A 66 -8.74 6.43 29.16
CA ILE A 66 -9.57 7.27 28.29
C ILE A 66 -11.02 6.84 28.46
N GLU A 67 -11.87 7.80 28.84
CA GLU A 67 -13.32 7.61 28.98
C GLU A 67 -14.06 7.96 27.67
N PRO A 68 -15.25 7.37 27.42
CA PRO A 68 -16.10 7.82 26.33
C PRO A 68 -16.38 9.33 26.40
N ASN A 69 -16.40 9.99 25.25
CA ASN A 69 -16.65 11.43 25.08
C ASN A 69 -15.61 12.38 25.71
N GLN A 70 -14.46 11.88 26.14
CA GLN A 70 -13.38 12.74 26.62
C GLN A 70 -12.90 13.70 25.52
N THR A 71 -12.77 14.98 25.85
CA THR A 71 -12.54 16.10 24.90
C THR A 71 -11.34 15.88 23.96
N ILE A 72 -10.32 15.15 24.41
CA ILE A 72 -9.10 14.87 23.65
C ILE A 72 -9.33 14.00 22.39
N LEU A 73 -10.47 13.31 22.30
CA LEU A 73 -10.89 12.63 21.06
C LEU A 73 -11.28 13.62 19.96
N ASN A 74 -11.52 14.88 20.32
CA ASN A 74 -12.12 15.92 19.47
C ASN A 74 -11.16 17.07 19.14
N GLU A 75 -10.09 17.23 19.91
CA GLU A 75 -9.14 18.32 19.76
C GLU A 75 -7.82 17.82 19.18
N THR A 76 -7.67 17.94 17.85
CA THR A 76 -6.31 18.07 17.31
C THR A 76 -5.87 19.51 17.59
N SER A 77 -4.73 19.70 18.26
CA SER A 77 -4.09 21.04 18.34
C SER A 77 -4.11 21.69 16.94
N PRO A 78 -4.32 23.01 16.85
CA PRO A 78 -4.36 23.69 15.56
C PRO A 78 -3.10 23.33 14.78
N GLU A 79 -3.25 22.57 13.70
CA GLU A 79 -2.10 22.14 12.93
C GLU A 79 -1.47 23.39 12.30
N PRO A 80 -0.13 23.50 12.31
CA PRO A 80 0.53 24.56 11.58
C PRO A 80 0.01 24.53 10.14
N ARG A 81 -0.30 25.71 9.60
CA ARG A 81 -0.87 25.80 8.25
C ARG A 81 0.17 25.31 7.25
N TYR A 82 0.02 24.08 6.78
CA TYR A 82 0.74 23.60 5.61
C TYR A 82 0.25 24.38 4.39
N MET A 83 1.17 25.04 3.70
CA MET A 83 0.91 25.73 2.44
C MET A 83 1.21 24.75 1.31
N PRO A 84 0.19 24.24 0.60
CA PRO A 84 0.41 23.25 -0.43
C PRO A 84 1.19 23.84 -1.60
N LYS A 85 2.26 23.15 -2.01
CA LYS A 85 3.06 23.55 -3.16
C LYS A 85 2.46 22.97 -4.44
N GLN A 86 2.58 23.71 -5.54
CA GLN A 86 2.36 23.22 -6.90
C GLN A 86 3.71 23.07 -7.58
N TYR A 87 3.96 21.94 -8.25
CA TYR A 87 5.25 21.64 -8.86
C TYR A 87 5.16 21.58 -10.39
N ASN A 88 5.86 22.50 -11.05
CA ASN A 88 6.05 22.44 -12.50
C ASN A 88 7.39 21.76 -12.79
N ASP A 89 7.43 20.45 -12.63
CA ASP A 89 8.61 19.61 -12.86
C ASP A 89 8.36 18.53 -13.92
N SER A 90 9.45 18.07 -14.55
CA SER A 90 9.41 17.02 -15.57
C SER A 90 9.36 15.62 -14.94
N PRO A 91 8.81 14.60 -15.65
CA PRO A 91 8.87 13.22 -15.20
C PRO A 91 10.30 12.75 -14.93
N ILE A 92 10.50 12.03 -13.83
CA ILE A 92 11.80 11.46 -13.44
C ILE A 92 11.71 9.93 -13.54
N PRO A 93 12.60 9.27 -14.32
CA PRO A 93 12.62 7.81 -14.41
C PRO A 93 12.79 7.12 -13.05
N VAL A 94 12.19 5.94 -12.91
CA VAL A 94 12.34 5.08 -11.72
C VAL A 94 13.60 4.23 -11.79
N LYS A 95 14.08 3.76 -10.63
CA LYS A 95 15.27 2.87 -10.56
C LYS A 95 15.01 1.50 -11.18
N SER A 96 13.79 1.01 -11.05
CA SER A 96 13.31 -0.23 -11.66
C SER A 96 11.80 -0.15 -11.86
N GLY A 97 11.27 -0.93 -12.80
CA GLY A 97 9.83 -0.99 -13.05
C GLY A 97 9.27 0.17 -13.89
N GLN A 98 10.07 0.76 -14.77
CA GLN A 98 9.64 1.90 -15.61
C GLN A 98 8.37 1.56 -16.41
N PHE A 99 8.29 0.37 -16.99
CA PHE A 99 7.08 -0.10 -17.69
C PHE A 99 5.83 -0.01 -16.81
N THR A 100 5.91 -0.51 -15.57
CA THR A 100 4.78 -0.43 -14.62
C THR A 100 4.51 1.03 -14.25
N PHE A 101 5.54 1.81 -13.92
CA PHE A 101 5.40 3.21 -13.56
C PHE A 101 4.66 4.02 -14.63
N ASP A 102 5.01 3.84 -15.91
CA ASP A 102 4.39 4.56 -17.02
C ASP A 102 2.91 4.23 -17.21
N GLN A 103 2.52 3.01 -16.83
CA GLN A 103 1.14 2.53 -16.92
C GLN A 103 0.29 2.88 -15.69
N GLU A 104 0.91 3.28 -14.57
CA GLU A 104 0.24 3.59 -13.32
C GLU A 104 -0.12 5.07 -13.18
N GLY A 105 -1.35 5.34 -12.73
CA GLY A 105 -1.80 6.70 -12.41
C GLY A 105 -1.92 7.60 -13.64
N ILE A 106 -2.40 8.83 -13.41
CA ILE A 106 -2.60 9.82 -14.48
C ILE A 106 -1.89 11.12 -14.07
N ASP A 107 -0.80 11.49 -14.75
CA ASP A 107 -0.03 12.70 -14.44
C ASP A 107 -0.56 13.91 -15.24
N ARG A 108 -1.87 14.17 -15.09
CA ARG A 108 -2.55 15.29 -15.74
C ARG A 108 -3.35 16.07 -14.71
N ARG A 109 -2.98 17.33 -14.46
CA ARG A 109 -3.61 18.21 -13.44
C ARG A 109 -5.13 18.35 -13.59
N THR A 110 -5.65 18.24 -14.81
CA THR A 110 -7.11 18.30 -15.08
C THR A 110 -7.84 17.00 -14.75
N SER A 111 -7.13 15.92 -14.46
CA SER A 111 -7.73 14.63 -14.12
C SER A 111 -8.20 14.61 -12.66
N VAL A 112 -9.39 14.06 -12.41
CA VAL A 112 -9.83 13.73 -11.05
C VAL A 112 -8.92 12.69 -10.38
N LEU A 113 -8.27 11.85 -11.19
CA LEU A 113 -7.29 10.84 -10.81
C LEU A 113 -5.84 11.33 -10.97
N PHE A 114 -5.61 12.65 -10.91
CA PHE A 114 -4.26 13.20 -10.96
C PHE A 114 -3.38 12.56 -9.88
N SER A 115 -2.33 11.84 -10.30
CA SER A 115 -1.59 10.94 -9.40
C SER A 115 -0.80 11.68 -8.33
N ARG A 116 -0.30 12.88 -8.62
CA ARG A 116 0.51 13.68 -7.70
C ARG A 116 -0.30 14.36 -6.59
N VAL A 117 -1.60 14.12 -6.50
CA VAL A 117 -2.47 14.52 -5.40
C VAL A 117 -3.21 13.31 -4.87
N ILE A 118 -3.69 13.35 -3.63
CA ILE A 118 -4.47 12.23 -3.11
C ILE A 118 -5.74 12.01 -3.94
N HIS A 119 -6.02 10.74 -4.26
CA HIS A 119 -7.15 10.31 -5.06
C HIS A 119 -7.58 8.89 -4.65
N GLN A 120 -8.65 8.38 -5.25
CA GLN A 120 -9.10 7.00 -5.08
C GLN A 120 -9.31 6.37 -6.46
N PRO A 121 -8.37 5.52 -6.93
CA PRO A 121 -8.45 4.91 -8.26
C PRO A 121 -9.72 4.07 -8.49
N THR A 122 -10.12 3.28 -7.48
CA THR A 122 -11.30 2.41 -7.54
C THR A 122 -12.03 2.37 -6.20
N ILE A 123 -13.29 1.93 -6.18
CA ILE A 123 -14.04 1.80 -4.92
C ILE A 123 -13.41 0.76 -3.96
N GLY A 124 -12.69 -0.23 -4.49
CA GLY A 124 -11.97 -1.24 -3.72
C GLY A 124 -10.64 -0.77 -3.14
N SER A 125 -10.07 0.30 -3.70
CA SER A 125 -8.84 0.95 -3.23
C SER A 125 -9.08 1.85 -2.02
N GLY A 126 -8.00 2.10 -1.26
CA GLY A 126 -7.96 3.16 -0.27
C GLY A 126 -7.65 4.52 -0.89
N VAL A 127 -7.32 5.49 -0.03
CA VAL A 127 -6.71 6.73 -0.51
C VAL A 127 -5.34 6.40 -1.08
N THR A 128 -5.08 6.87 -2.29
CA THR A 128 -3.84 6.62 -3.04
C THR A 128 -3.15 7.94 -3.35
N ILE A 129 -1.81 7.93 -3.36
CA ILE A 129 -0.98 9.03 -3.86
C ILE A 129 0.14 8.49 -4.75
N GLY A 130 0.60 9.30 -5.68
CA GLY A 130 1.58 8.89 -6.68
C GLY A 130 1.08 7.74 -7.55
N ARG A 131 2.00 6.90 -7.99
CA ARG A 131 1.74 5.82 -8.94
C ARG A 131 1.45 4.49 -8.23
N GLY A 132 0.45 4.48 -7.35
CA GLY A 132 -0.04 3.27 -6.68
C GLY A 132 0.34 3.11 -5.20
N TYR A 133 0.74 4.18 -4.50
CA TYR A 133 0.91 4.13 -3.05
C TYR A 133 -0.46 4.20 -2.36
N ASP A 134 -1.11 3.04 -2.18
CA ASP A 134 -2.43 2.87 -1.57
C ASP A 134 -2.35 2.79 -0.03
N MET A 135 -3.21 3.50 0.70
CA MET A 135 -3.14 3.59 2.17
C MET A 135 -4.06 2.64 2.94
N LYS A 136 -4.82 1.78 2.26
CA LYS A 136 -5.85 0.90 2.85
C LYS A 136 -5.33 -0.12 3.86
N TYR A 137 -4.09 -0.57 3.71
CA TYR A 137 -3.48 -1.58 4.58
C TYR A 137 -2.24 -1.04 5.30
N ARG A 138 -2.08 0.27 5.33
CA ARG A 138 -0.93 0.94 5.94
C ARG A 138 -1.39 1.73 7.14
N THR A 139 -0.62 1.63 8.21
CA THR A 139 -0.83 2.40 9.43
C THR A 139 -0.36 3.85 9.24
N PRO A 140 -0.83 4.81 10.07
CA PRO A 140 -0.40 6.21 9.95
C PRO A 140 1.12 6.38 10.00
N CYS A 141 1.79 5.60 10.87
CA CYS A 141 3.23 5.67 11.04
C CYS A 141 4.02 5.10 9.86
N GLU A 142 3.55 4.02 9.23
CA GLU A 142 4.13 3.50 7.99
C GLU A 142 4.02 4.52 6.87
N ILE A 143 2.83 5.11 6.71
CA ILE A 143 2.57 6.14 5.70
C ILE A 143 3.51 7.33 5.90
N ARG A 144 3.56 7.91 7.11
CA ARG A 144 4.41 9.07 7.38
C ARG A 144 5.88 8.77 7.08
N LYS A 145 6.37 7.61 7.51
CA LYS A 145 7.76 7.17 7.30
C LYS A 145 8.11 7.03 5.81
N ASP A 146 7.23 6.41 5.03
CA ASP A 146 7.47 6.21 3.59
C ASP A 146 7.41 7.54 2.82
N LEU A 147 6.45 8.42 3.14
CA LEU A 147 6.31 9.72 2.51
C LEU A 147 7.53 10.61 2.82
N GLU A 148 7.96 10.69 4.08
CA GLU A 148 9.16 11.45 4.47
C GLU A 148 10.42 10.90 3.78
N ARG A 149 10.56 9.57 3.69
CA ARG A 149 11.66 8.93 2.96
C ARG A 149 11.62 9.24 1.47
N ALA A 150 10.44 9.43 0.89
CA ALA A 150 10.29 9.88 -0.49
C ALA A 150 10.57 11.38 -0.69
N GLY A 151 10.85 12.12 0.40
CA GLY A 151 11.16 13.55 0.38
C GLY A 151 9.93 14.44 0.55
N ILE A 152 8.78 13.90 0.95
CA ILE A 152 7.56 14.67 1.20
C ILE A 152 7.71 15.36 2.58
N PRO A 153 7.42 16.68 2.69
CA PRO A 153 7.53 17.40 3.95
C PRO A 153 6.74 16.74 5.08
N SER A 154 7.28 16.73 6.30
CA SER A 154 6.68 16.02 7.45
C SER A 154 5.22 16.44 7.71
N GLU A 155 4.88 17.73 7.59
CA GLU A 155 3.50 18.21 7.74
C GLU A 155 2.57 17.68 6.65
N GLN A 156 3.01 17.65 5.40
CA GLN A 156 2.22 17.07 4.30
C GLN A 156 2.06 15.56 4.51
N ALA A 157 3.13 14.86 4.92
CA ALA A 157 3.11 13.45 5.23
C ALA A 157 2.14 13.11 6.37
N LYS A 158 2.11 13.93 7.42
CA LYS A 158 1.18 13.83 8.55
C LYS A 158 -0.28 14.00 8.12
N LEU A 159 -0.56 14.96 7.24
CA LEU A 159 -1.91 15.14 6.69
C LEU A 159 -2.34 13.94 5.85
N ILE A 160 -1.46 13.42 4.99
CA ILE A 160 -1.73 12.24 4.17
C ILE A 160 -1.94 11.00 5.04
N SER A 161 -1.13 10.81 6.11
CA SER A 161 -1.22 9.62 6.97
C SER A 161 -2.54 9.49 7.73
N LYS A 162 -3.36 10.55 7.81
CA LYS A 162 -4.72 10.50 8.35
C LYS A 162 -5.69 9.68 7.49
N ALA A 163 -5.27 9.30 6.28
CA ALA A 163 -5.99 8.41 5.38
C ALA A 163 -5.71 6.92 5.60
N ALA A 164 -4.86 6.59 6.59
CA ALA A 164 -4.52 5.21 6.96
C ALA A 164 -5.78 4.36 7.11
N LEU A 165 -5.72 3.15 6.55
CA LEU A 165 -6.75 2.11 6.69
C LEU A 165 -8.11 2.43 6.06
N MET A 166 -8.28 3.62 5.46
CA MET A 166 -9.54 4.02 4.83
C MET A 166 -9.74 3.30 3.50
N SER A 167 -10.99 2.93 3.22
CA SER A 167 -11.41 2.42 1.91
C SER A 167 -12.88 2.74 1.62
N GLY A 168 -13.35 2.44 0.40
CA GLY A 168 -14.74 2.66 0.02
C GLY A 168 -15.17 4.12 0.18
N ILE A 169 -16.28 4.37 0.88
CA ILE A 169 -16.86 5.71 1.02
C ILE A 169 -16.04 6.63 1.93
N GLU A 170 -15.35 6.07 2.93
CA GLU A 170 -14.51 6.84 3.85
C GLU A 170 -13.32 7.46 3.10
N ALA A 171 -12.64 6.66 2.27
CA ALA A 171 -11.56 7.13 1.41
C ALA A 171 -12.05 8.24 0.44
N LYS A 172 -13.23 8.05 -0.16
CA LYS A 172 -13.84 9.04 -1.06
C LYS A 172 -14.07 10.38 -0.37
N LEU A 173 -14.65 10.35 0.83
CA LEU A 173 -14.92 11.56 1.63
C LEU A 173 -13.62 12.23 2.08
N PHE A 174 -12.63 11.44 2.49
CA PHE A 174 -11.31 11.97 2.86
C PHE A 174 -10.65 12.72 1.70
N VAL A 175 -10.63 12.11 0.50
CA VAL A 175 -10.11 12.75 -0.71
C VAL A 175 -10.85 14.05 -0.99
N LYS A 176 -12.19 14.03 -1.02
CA LYS A 176 -13.02 15.23 -1.27
C LYS A 176 -12.67 16.38 -0.32
N ASN A 177 -12.49 16.08 0.97
CA ASN A 177 -12.33 17.10 2.00
C ASN A 177 -10.89 17.60 2.19
N ASN A 178 -9.89 16.82 1.75
CA ASN A 178 -8.48 17.09 2.04
C ASN A 178 -7.60 17.27 0.81
N LYS A 179 -8.04 16.90 -0.40
CA LYS A 179 -7.21 16.95 -1.63
C LYS A 179 -6.55 18.31 -1.85
N HIS A 180 -7.33 19.39 -1.75
CA HIS A 180 -6.80 20.75 -1.92
C HIS A 180 -5.90 21.21 -0.76
N LYS A 181 -6.18 20.77 0.47
CA LYS A 181 -5.43 21.14 1.68
C LYS A 181 -4.08 20.41 1.78
N ILE A 182 -4.01 19.20 1.24
CA ILE A 182 -2.78 18.40 1.16
C ILE A 182 -1.95 18.82 -0.06
N GLY A 183 -2.62 19.11 -1.17
CA GLY A 183 -2.00 19.51 -2.43
C GLY A 183 -1.06 18.48 -3.03
N GLU A 184 -0.16 18.97 -3.87
CA GLU A 184 0.61 18.18 -4.82
C GLU A 184 1.95 17.71 -4.25
N ILE A 185 2.42 16.55 -4.73
CA ILE A 185 3.80 16.08 -4.59
C ILE A 185 4.55 16.28 -5.90
N SER A 186 5.85 16.51 -5.84
CA SER A 186 6.72 16.59 -7.03
C SER A 186 6.80 15.26 -7.79
N ASN A 187 7.26 15.32 -9.05
CA ASN A 187 7.62 14.13 -9.82
C ASN A 187 8.69 13.31 -9.10
N LEU A 188 9.70 13.96 -8.49
CA LEU A 188 10.73 13.28 -7.70
C LEU A 188 10.13 12.50 -6.52
N GLN A 189 9.22 13.11 -5.77
CA GLN A 189 8.55 12.46 -4.64
C GLN A 189 7.68 11.28 -5.11
N GLN A 190 6.96 11.41 -6.23
CA GLN A 190 6.20 10.32 -6.84
C GLN A 190 7.09 9.16 -7.27
N THR A 191 8.20 9.45 -7.94
CA THR A 191 9.23 8.47 -8.35
C THR A 191 9.85 7.77 -7.14
N ASN A 192 10.18 8.51 -6.09
CA ASN A 192 10.71 7.95 -4.86
C ASN A 192 9.71 7.03 -4.16
N LEU A 193 8.44 7.42 -4.06
CA LEU A 193 7.40 6.55 -3.49
C LEU A 193 7.27 5.23 -4.25
N PHE A 194 7.27 5.27 -5.58
CA PHE A 194 7.24 4.07 -6.39
C PHE A 194 8.46 3.18 -6.13
N ASN A 195 9.67 3.77 -6.12
CA ASN A 195 10.91 3.07 -5.82
C ASN A 195 10.92 2.40 -4.44
N LEU A 196 10.14 2.90 -3.47
CA LEU A 196 10.01 2.28 -2.14
C LEU A 196 9.15 1.02 -2.15
N ILE A 197 8.07 1.01 -2.92
CA ILE A 197 7.09 -0.09 -2.88
C ILE A 197 7.35 -1.16 -3.95
N TYR A 198 7.89 -0.78 -5.10
CA TYR A 198 8.10 -1.69 -6.23
C TYR A 198 8.96 -2.93 -5.91
N PRO A 199 10.05 -2.83 -5.10
CA PRO A 199 10.85 -4.01 -4.74
C PRO A 199 10.06 -5.13 -4.06
N LEU A 200 9.00 -4.81 -3.31
CA LEU A 200 8.13 -5.82 -2.70
C LEU A 200 7.37 -6.61 -3.77
N TYR A 201 6.94 -5.95 -4.85
CA TYR A 201 6.26 -6.62 -5.96
C TYR A 201 7.19 -7.52 -6.76
N ILE A 202 8.47 -7.14 -6.92
CA ILE A 202 9.49 -8.03 -7.48
C ILE A 202 9.63 -9.29 -6.61
N LYS A 203 9.83 -9.11 -5.30
CA LYS A 203 10.00 -10.20 -4.34
C LYS A 203 8.79 -11.14 -4.31
N GLU A 204 7.59 -10.59 -4.24
CA GLU A 204 6.35 -11.37 -4.20
C GLU A 204 6.11 -12.12 -5.51
N THR A 205 6.41 -11.52 -6.66
CA THR A 205 6.29 -12.19 -7.96
C THR A 205 7.28 -13.36 -8.06
N LYS A 206 8.55 -13.14 -7.70
CA LYS A 206 9.57 -14.22 -7.63
C LYS A 206 9.11 -15.33 -6.69
N ARG A 207 8.61 -14.99 -5.50
CA ARG A 207 8.08 -15.96 -4.51
C ARG A 207 6.93 -16.80 -5.09
N ILE A 208 5.95 -16.16 -5.74
CA ILE A 208 4.80 -16.85 -6.34
C ILE A 208 5.26 -17.80 -7.46
N PHE A 209 6.16 -17.36 -8.32
CA PHE A 209 6.73 -18.18 -9.39
C PHE A 209 7.46 -19.42 -8.83
N LEU A 210 8.39 -19.21 -7.89
CA LEU A 210 9.19 -20.29 -7.29
C LEU A 210 8.35 -21.31 -6.51
N ASN A 211 7.29 -20.86 -5.82
CA ASN A 211 6.38 -21.76 -5.13
C ASN A 211 5.61 -22.65 -6.11
N ASN A 212 5.23 -22.15 -7.29
CA ASN A 212 4.58 -22.97 -8.32
C ASN A 212 5.56 -24.02 -8.90
N ILE A 213 6.81 -23.65 -9.14
CA ILE A 213 7.86 -24.59 -9.56
C ILE A 213 8.01 -25.74 -8.54
N ARG A 214 8.17 -25.41 -7.25
CA ARG A 214 8.34 -26.40 -6.18
C ARG A 214 7.15 -27.35 -6.09
N ASN A 215 5.94 -26.82 -6.16
CA ASN A 215 4.72 -27.63 -6.13
C ASN A 215 4.68 -28.63 -7.30
N LEU A 216 5.13 -28.24 -8.49
CA LEU A 216 5.19 -29.14 -9.63
C LEU A 216 6.23 -30.24 -9.46
N SER A 217 7.41 -29.91 -8.94
CA SER A 217 8.45 -30.90 -8.63
C SER A 217 7.97 -31.92 -7.60
N LEU A 218 7.25 -31.47 -6.56
CA LEU A 218 6.64 -32.35 -5.57
C LEU A 218 5.60 -33.28 -6.18
N VAL A 219 4.70 -32.75 -7.03
CA VAL A 219 3.69 -33.57 -7.74
C VAL A 219 4.36 -34.63 -8.62
N LYS A 220 5.41 -34.28 -9.37
CA LYS A 220 6.17 -35.23 -10.21
C LYS A 220 6.89 -36.30 -9.37
N ALA A 221 7.41 -35.93 -8.21
CA ALA A 221 8.09 -36.87 -7.30
C ALA A 221 7.11 -37.87 -6.67
N THR A 222 5.93 -37.41 -6.24
CA THR A 222 4.89 -38.30 -5.68
C THR A 222 4.24 -39.19 -6.73
N THR A 223 4.07 -38.73 -7.97
CA THR A 223 3.56 -39.59 -9.06
C THR A 223 4.58 -40.62 -9.52
N ASN A 224 5.88 -40.35 -9.37
CA ASN A 224 6.95 -41.22 -9.87
C ASN A 224 7.68 -42.03 -8.79
N ASN A 225 7.22 -42.03 -7.53
CA ASN A 225 7.85 -42.74 -6.40
C ASN A 225 9.37 -42.45 -6.25
N LEU A 226 9.80 -41.21 -6.54
CA LEU A 226 11.21 -40.80 -6.46
C LEU A 226 11.41 -39.85 -5.27
N ASN A 227 12.38 -40.18 -4.41
CA ASN A 227 12.71 -39.37 -3.24
C ASN A 227 13.31 -38.01 -3.63
N ASN A 228 12.76 -36.98 -2.99
CA ASN A 228 12.98 -35.54 -3.17
C ASN A 228 14.48 -35.13 -3.17
N THR A 229 15.02 -34.72 -4.32
CA THR A 229 16.30 -33.99 -4.37
C THR A 229 16.05 -32.50 -4.17
N LYS A 230 16.22 -32.05 -2.91
CA LYS A 230 16.34 -30.62 -2.58
C LYS A 230 17.57 -30.06 -3.29
N SER A 231 17.38 -29.28 -4.36
CA SER A 231 18.47 -28.57 -5.02
C SER A 231 18.16 -27.07 -5.15
N ASN A 232 19.21 -26.27 -4.95
CA ASN A 232 19.30 -24.83 -5.23
C ASN A 232 18.91 -24.46 -6.68
N ILE A 233 18.80 -25.45 -7.59
CA ILE A 233 18.29 -25.31 -8.97
C ILE A 233 17.00 -24.49 -9.05
N HIS A 234 16.11 -24.59 -8.07
CA HIS A 234 14.84 -23.87 -8.13
C HIS A 234 15.00 -22.35 -8.08
N GLU A 235 15.97 -21.80 -7.35
CA GLU A 235 16.11 -20.35 -7.18
C GLU A 235 16.68 -19.66 -8.43
N GLU A 236 17.54 -20.36 -9.18
CA GLU A 236 18.18 -19.88 -10.42
C GLU A 236 17.20 -19.79 -11.60
N ILE A 237 16.11 -20.58 -11.61
CA ILE A 237 15.14 -20.59 -12.72
C ILE A 237 14.48 -19.22 -12.92
N TRP A 238 14.20 -18.48 -11.85
CA TRP A 238 13.67 -17.12 -11.99
C TRP A 238 14.68 -16.24 -12.72
N ASP A 239 15.95 -16.32 -12.35
CA ASP A 239 17.00 -15.45 -12.90
C ASP A 239 17.26 -15.77 -14.38
N LEU A 240 17.00 -17.00 -14.83
CA LEU A 240 17.06 -17.43 -16.24
C LEU A 240 15.85 -17.01 -17.10
N LEU A 241 14.76 -16.49 -16.52
CA LEU A 241 13.64 -16.00 -17.31
C LEU A 241 14.04 -14.78 -18.14
N ASP A 242 13.49 -14.68 -19.35
CA ASP A 242 13.54 -13.48 -20.18
C ASP A 242 13.11 -12.24 -19.38
N GLU A 243 13.88 -11.15 -19.49
CA GLU A 243 13.63 -9.93 -18.71
C GLU A 243 12.27 -9.30 -19.03
N ASN A 244 11.81 -9.34 -20.28
CA ASN A 244 10.52 -8.78 -20.64
C ASN A 244 9.37 -9.59 -20.03
N ILE A 245 9.53 -10.91 -19.95
CA ILE A 245 8.62 -11.78 -19.20
C ILE A 245 8.59 -11.38 -17.72
N LYS A 246 9.75 -11.21 -17.07
CA LYS A 246 9.80 -10.80 -15.65
C LYS A 246 9.06 -9.49 -15.44
N VAL A 247 9.33 -8.48 -16.27
CA VAL A 247 8.68 -7.15 -16.20
C VAL A 247 7.16 -7.28 -16.31
N VAL A 248 6.66 -8.04 -17.28
CA VAL A 248 5.21 -8.22 -17.46
C VAL A 248 4.57 -8.97 -16.30
N LEU A 249 5.21 -10.01 -15.77
CA LEU A 249 4.70 -10.74 -14.60
C LEU A 249 4.64 -9.84 -13.36
N ILE A 250 5.67 -9.01 -13.14
CA ILE A 250 5.71 -8.06 -12.02
C ILE A 250 4.63 -6.99 -12.21
N ASP A 251 4.43 -6.47 -13.43
CA ASP A 251 3.35 -5.51 -13.72
C ASP A 251 1.96 -6.12 -13.46
N MET A 252 1.72 -7.34 -13.91
CA MET A 252 0.48 -8.07 -13.63
C MET A 252 0.27 -8.26 -12.13
N ARG A 253 1.35 -8.54 -11.38
CA ARG A 253 1.28 -8.64 -9.92
C ARG A 253 0.95 -7.29 -9.28
N TYR A 254 1.58 -6.22 -9.75
CA TYR A 254 1.35 -4.86 -9.26
C TYR A 254 -0.11 -4.46 -9.41
N GLN A 255 -0.70 -4.77 -10.55
CA GLN A 255 -2.11 -4.52 -10.87
C GLN A 255 -3.11 -5.46 -10.21
N GLY A 256 -2.64 -6.52 -9.55
CA GLY A 256 -3.53 -7.52 -8.94
C GLY A 256 -4.21 -8.45 -9.96
N VAL A 257 -3.66 -8.58 -11.17
CA VAL A 257 -4.19 -9.46 -12.24
C VAL A 257 -3.32 -10.70 -12.48
N LEU A 258 -2.29 -10.92 -11.66
CA LEU A 258 -1.49 -12.14 -11.69
C LEU A 258 -2.18 -13.25 -10.88
N TYR A 259 -3.07 -13.99 -11.54
CA TYR A 259 -3.87 -15.05 -10.90
C TYR A 259 -3.08 -16.34 -10.69
N SER A 260 -3.43 -17.08 -9.63
CA SER A 260 -2.75 -18.32 -9.25
C SER A 260 -2.88 -19.44 -10.30
N ASN A 261 -4.03 -19.53 -10.97
CA ASN A 261 -4.24 -20.48 -12.07
C ASN A 261 -3.36 -20.16 -13.27
N PHE A 262 -3.30 -18.89 -13.68
CA PHE A 262 -2.39 -18.44 -14.74
C PHE A 262 -0.94 -18.80 -14.41
N MET A 263 -0.46 -18.53 -13.19
CA MET A 263 0.93 -18.83 -12.83
C MET A 263 1.23 -20.33 -12.91
N ARG A 264 0.31 -21.19 -12.48
CA ARG A 264 0.49 -22.65 -12.55
C ARG A 264 0.69 -23.11 -13.98
N GLU A 265 -0.18 -22.68 -14.89
CA GLU A 265 -0.11 -23.03 -16.31
C GLU A 265 1.11 -22.41 -17.00
N PHE A 266 1.43 -21.16 -16.68
CA PHE A 266 2.62 -20.47 -17.19
C PHE A 266 3.91 -21.21 -16.81
N VAL A 267 4.02 -21.66 -15.56
CA VAL A 267 5.21 -22.38 -15.09
C VAL A 267 5.34 -23.75 -15.76
N ASN A 268 4.21 -24.44 -16.00
CA ASN A 268 4.12 -25.73 -16.68
C ASN A 268 4.41 -25.67 -18.18
N SER A 269 4.32 -24.50 -18.79
CA SER A 269 4.52 -24.35 -20.22
C SER A 269 5.99 -24.44 -20.61
N ASP A 270 6.31 -25.26 -21.60
CA ASP A 270 7.63 -25.30 -22.24
C ASP A 270 7.88 -24.04 -23.08
N GLU A 271 6.82 -23.44 -23.66
CA GLU A 271 6.85 -22.21 -24.46
C GLU A 271 6.30 -21.00 -23.68
N ARG A 272 6.91 -20.67 -22.52
CA ARG A 272 6.43 -19.65 -21.58
C ARG A 272 6.10 -18.29 -22.21
N LYS A 273 6.94 -17.79 -23.13
CA LYS A 273 6.73 -16.50 -23.81
C LYS A 273 5.44 -16.52 -24.65
N LYS A 274 5.23 -17.58 -25.42
CA LYS A 274 4.05 -17.76 -26.27
C LYS A 274 2.79 -17.94 -25.43
N TYR A 275 2.86 -18.74 -24.35
CA TYR A 275 1.76 -18.88 -23.41
C TYR A 275 1.34 -17.54 -22.80
N LEU A 276 2.30 -16.75 -22.31
CA LEU A 276 2.04 -15.42 -21.76
C LEU A 276 1.42 -14.51 -22.84
N TYR A 277 1.97 -14.45 -24.05
CA TYR A 277 1.42 -13.62 -25.13
C TYR A 277 -0.03 -13.99 -25.45
N SER A 278 -0.34 -15.27 -25.66
CA SER A 278 -1.71 -15.73 -25.93
C SER A 278 -2.66 -15.47 -24.76
N TYR A 279 -2.18 -15.53 -23.52
CA TYR A 279 -2.98 -15.14 -22.36
C TYR A 279 -3.34 -13.66 -22.41
N LEU A 280 -2.35 -12.78 -22.63
CA LEU A 280 -2.56 -11.33 -22.70
C LEU A 280 -3.50 -10.96 -23.85
N GLU A 281 -3.36 -11.62 -25.00
CA GLU A 281 -4.25 -11.42 -26.16
C GLU A 281 -5.70 -11.75 -25.81
N ARG A 282 -5.97 -12.88 -25.14
CA ARG A 282 -7.33 -13.21 -24.69
C ARG A 282 -7.89 -12.18 -23.71
N GLN A 283 -7.06 -11.67 -22.77
CA GLN A 283 -7.50 -10.62 -21.85
C GLN A 283 -7.81 -9.31 -22.58
N TYR A 284 -7.00 -8.94 -23.57
CA TYR A 284 -7.23 -7.77 -24.41
C TYR A 284 -8.53 -7.91 -25.21
N MET A 285 -8.75 -9.04 -25.89
CA MET A 285 -10.00 -9.26 -26.66
C MET A 285 -11.25 -9.24 -25.78
N GLY A 286 -11.15 -9.68 -24.52
CA GLY A 286 -12.28 -9.67 -23.59
C GLY A 286 -12.60 -8.29 -22.99
N SER A 287 -11.61 -7.42 -22.82
CA SER A 287 -11.76 -6.16 -22.06
C SER A 287 -11.54 -4.89 -22.89
N HIS A 288 -10.80 -5.00 -23.99
CA HIS A 288 -10.27 -3.89 -24.80
C HIS A 288 -9.43 -2.87 -24.00
N GLU A 289 -8.92 -3.26 -22.82
CA GLU A 289 -8.06 -2.37 -22.03
C GLU A 289 -6.66 -2.28 -22.64
N ASN A 290 -6.24 -1.06 -22.99
CA ASN A 290 -4.92 -0.78 -23.58
C ASN A 290 -3.74 -1.33 -22.77
N ARG A 291 -3.92 -1.55 -21.47
CA ARG A 291 -2.86 -2.10 -20.62
C ARG A 291 -2.45 -3.52 -21.04
N TRP A 292 -3.39 -4.36 -21.45
CA TRP A 292 -3.08 -5.69 -22.00
C TRP A 292 -2.31 -5.59 -23.31
N LEU A 293 -2.73 -4.70 -24.20
CA LEU A 293 -2.04 -4.41 -25.46
C LEU A 293 -0.61 -3.92 -25.23
N ASN A 294 -0.41 -3.02 -24.26
CA ASN A 294 0.91 -2.49 -23.91
C ASN A 294 1.85 -3.60 -23.40
N ARG A 295 1.34 -4.57 -22.61
CA ARG A 295 2.11 -5.76 -22.20
C ARG A 295 2.48 -6.63 -23.39
N MET A 296 1.56 -6.85 -24.32
CA MET A 296 1.85 -7.61 -25.55
C MET A 296 2.94 -6.93 -26.39
N ASN A 297 2.83 -5.62 -26.57
CA ASN A 297 3.83 -4.85 -27.33
C ASN A 297 5.19 -4.86 -26.63
N PHE A 298 5.24 -4.89 -25.30
CA PHE A 298 6.49 -5.00 -24.53
C PHE A 298 7.16 -6.38 -24.66
N LEU A 299 6.39 -7.43 -24.98
CA LEU A 299 6.94 -8.79 -25.17
C LEU A 299 7.44 -9.06 -26.59
N LYS A 300 7.06 -8.23 -27.57
CA LYS A 300 7.56 -8.35 -28.95
C LYS A 300 9.06 -8.07 -28.96
#